data_AF-A0A5J4QYN0-F1
#
_entry.id   AF-A0A5J4QYN0-F1
#
_cell.length_a   1.000
_cell.length_b   1.000
_cell.length_c   1.000
_cell.angle_alpha   90.00
_cell.angle_beta   90.00
_cell.angle_gamma   90.00
#
_symmetry.space_group_name_H-M   'P 1'
#
loop_
_entity.id
_entity.type
_entity.pdbx_description
1 polymer ?
#
loop_
_entity_poly.entity_id
_entity_poly.type
_entity_poly.pdbx_seq_one_letter_code
_entity_poly.pdbx_strand_id
1 'polypeptide(L)' 'MTNELVAETQKNSLRLRDSINSFLKDYNKEKGYTFIISNTGSDNLLYADKAYDITQEIVNGLNAKYIPATKK' A
#
# COMPACT_ATOMS: atom_id res chain seq x y z
N MET A 1 14.53 19.27 -16.43
CA MET A 1 13.38 19.68 -15.61
C MET A 1 12.14 18.79 -15.76
N THR A 2 11.37 18.79 -16.86
CA THR A 2 10.14 17.95 -16.94
C THR A 2 10.44 16.45 -16.87
N ASN A 3 11.46 15.98 -17.59
CA ASN A 3 11.83 14.56 -17.61
C ASN A 3 12.37 14.07 -16.26
N GLU A 4 13.13 14.90 -15.53
CA GLU A 4 13.66 14.54 -14.20
C GLU A 4 12.55 14.50 -13.15
N LEU A 5 11.60 15.45 -13.18
CA LEU A 5 10.45 15.43 -12.28
C LEU A 5 9.57 14.20 -12.52
N VAL A 6 9.33 13.84 -13.79
CA VAL A 6 8.60 12.62 -14.15
C VAL A 6 9.36 11.36 -13.70
N ALA A 7 10.67 11.31 -13.92
CA ALA A 7 11.49 10.17 -13.48
C ALA A 7 11.50 10.01 -11.95
N GLU A 8 11.62 11.10 -11.19
CA GLU A 8 11.62 11.07 -9.74
C GLU A 8 10.25 10.69 -9.17
N THR A 9 9.16 11.19 -9.74
CA THR A 9 7.80 10.80 -9.35
C THR A 9 7.51 9.33 -9.64
N GLN A 10 7.97 8.79 -10.77
CA GLN A 10 7.89 7.37 -11.09
C GLN A 10 8.70 6.52 -10.09
N LYS A 11 9.95 6.91 -9.83
CA LYS A 11 10.81 6.24 -8.85
C LYS A 11 10.20 6.21 -7.45
N ASN A 12 9.63 7.33 -7.01
CA ASN A 12 8.96 7.40 -5.71
C ASN A 12 7.70 6.53 -5.66
N SER A 13 6.92 6.49 -6.75
CA SER A 13 5.76 5.61 -6.87
C SER A 13 6.14 4.12 -6.81
N LEU A 14 7.24 3.73 -7.45
CA LEU A 14 7.77 2.37 -7.39
C LEU A 14 8.19 1.99 -5.97
N ARG A 15 8.99 2.83 -5.31
CA ARG A 15 9.41 2.60 -3.92
C ARG A 15 8.24 2.48 -2.95
N LEU A 16 7.20 3.31 -3.14
CA LEU A 16 5.99 3.23 -2.36
C LEU A 16 5.28 1.89 -2.57
N ARG A 17 5.08 1.47 -3.82
CA ARG A 17 4.47 0.17 -4.15
C ARG A 17 5.24 -1.01 -3.56
N ASP A 18 6.56 -0.99 -3.65
CA ASP A 18 7.41 -2.03 -3.08
C ASP A 18 7.28 -2.11 -1.55
N SER A 19 7.21 -0.96 -0.88
CA SER A 19 7.02 -0.87 0.57
C SER A 19 5.66 -1.45 1.00
N ILE A 20 4.60 -1.11 0.27
CA ILE A 20 3.25 -1.65 0.49
C ILE A 20 3.25 -3.17 0.26
N ASN A 21 3.81 -3.65 -0.86
CA ASN A 21 3.86 -5.07 -1.18
C ASN A 21 4.65 -5.88 -0.15
N SER A 22 5.79 -5.36 0.31
CA SER A 22 6.57 -5.99 1.37
C SER A 22 5.79 -6.06 2.68
N PHE A 23 5.11 -4.99 3.05
CA PHE A 23 4.27 -4.96 4.25
C PHE A 23 3.12 -5.97 4.16
N LEU A 24 2.39 -6.00 3.04
CA LEU A 24 1.28 -6.92 2.81
C LEU A 24 1.73 -8.39 2.90
N LYS A 25 2.90 -8.73 2.36
CA LYS A 25 3.46 -10.09 2.48
C LYS A 25 3.70 -10.50 3.92
N ASP A 26 4.23 -9.61 4.75
CA ASP A 26 4.47 -9.91 6.17
C ASP A 26 3.16 -9.97 6.95
N TYR A 27 2.32 -8.95 6.79
CA TYR A 27 1.00 -8.86 7.42
C TYR A 27 0.13 -10.10 7.11
N ASN A 28 0.19 -10.59 5.87
CA ASN A 28 -0.63 -11.72 5.46
C ASN A 28 -0.17 -13.09 6.01
N LYS A 29 1.07 -13.22 6.52
CA LYS A 29 1.55 -14.47 7.13
C LYS A 29 0.71 -14.87 8.34
N GLU A 30 0.23 -13.89 9.09
CA GLU A 30 -0.58 -14.11 10.29
C GLU A 30 -2.09 -14.13 9.98
N LYS A 31 -2.52 -13.36 8.99
CA LYS A 31 -3.94 -13.19 8.66
C LYS A 31 -4.49 -14.27 7.72
N GLY A 32 -3.64 -14.86 6.89
CA GLY A 32 -4.01 -16.00 6.05
C GLY A 32 -4.96 -15.68 4.90
N TYR A 33 -4.98 -14.44 4.40
CA TYR A 33 -5.76 -14.11 3.20
C TYR A 33 -5.19 -14.84 1.98
N THR A 34 -6.06 -15.48 1.20
CA THR A 34 -5.67 -16.07 -0.09
C THR A 34 -5.41 -14.97 -1.12
N PHE A 35 -6.19 -13.88 -1.06
CA PHE A 35 -6.07 -12.75 -1.97
C PHE A 35 -6.26 -11.43 -1.23
N ILE A 36 -5.49 -10.43 -1.63
CA ILE A 36 -5.67 -9.03 -1.24
C ILE A 36 -5.80 -8.25 -2.56
N ILE A 37 -6.90 -7.54 -2.74
CA ILE A 37 -7.26 -6.87 -4.00
C ILE A 37 -7.31 -5.36 -3.74
N SER A 38 -6.71 -4.56 -4.61
CA SER A 38 -6.87 -3.10 -4.53
C SER A 38 -8.25 -2.67 -5.04
N ASN A 39 -8.73 -1.56 -4.51
CA ASN A 39 -10.00 -0.95 -4.91
C ASN A 39 -9.77 0.50 -5.35
N THR A 40 -8.76 0.73 -6.21
CA THR A 40 -8.42 2.09 -6.66
C THR A 40 -9.18 2.52 -7.92
N GLY A 41 -10.27 1.83 -8.27
CA GLY A 41 -11.11 2.11 -9.44
C GLY A 41 -10.49 1.70 -10.80
N SER A 42 -9.20 1.39 -10.82
CA SER A 42 -8.48 0.81 -11.96
C SER A 42 -8.48 -0.73 -11.95
N ASP A 43 -9.14 -1.34 -10.97
CA ASP A 43 -9.11 -2.77 -10.70
C ASP A 43 -10.41 -3.45 -11.14
N ASN A 44 -10.37 -4.76 -11.36
CA ASN A 44 -11.52 -5.54 -11.84
C ASN A 44 -12.55 -5.89 -10.74
N LEU A 45 -12.46 -5.27 -9.57
CA LEU A 45 -13.36 -5.54 -8.44
C LEU A 45 -14.61 -4.66 -8.54
N LEU A 46 -15.74 -5.24 -8.95
CA LEU A 46 -17.00 -4.51 -9.14
C LEU A 46 -17.70 -4.17 -7.81
N TYR A 47 -17.64 -5.10 -6.86
CA TYR A 47 -18.27 -4.97 -5.55
C TYR A 47 -17.58 -5.87 -4.53
N ALA A 48 -17.40 -5.37 -3.32
CA ALA A 48 -17.06 -6.13 -2.14
C ALA A 48 -17.79 -5.55 -0.94
N ASP A 49 -18.17 -6.40 0.01
CA ASP A 49 -18.72 -5.94 1.28
C ASP A 49 -17.64 -5.14 2.05
N LYS A 50 -18.07 -4.08 2.75
CA LYS A 50 -17.19 -3.27 3.60
C LYS A 50 -16.55 -4.08 4.73
N ALA A 51 -17.15 -5.19 5.15
CA ALA A 51 -16.56 -6.11 6.10
C ALA A 51 -15.22 -6.70 5.65
N TYR A 52 -14.93 -6.68 4.34
CA TYR A 52 -13.67 -7.13 3.75
C TYR A 52 -12.69 -5.97 3.47
N ASP A 53 -13.07 -4.73 3.77
CA ASP A 53 -12.20 -3.57 3.58
C ASP A 53 -11.16 -3.47 4.70
N ILE A 54 -9.95 -3.93 4.41
CA ILE A 54 -8.80 -3.87 5.31
C ILE A 54 -7.98 -2.58 5.17
N THR A 55 -8.40 -1.62 4.33
CA THR A 55 -7.58 -0.45 3.94
C THR A 55 -7.05 0.31 5.15
N GLN A 56 -7.91 0.59 6.13
CA GLN A 56 -7.51 1.34 7.32
C GLN A 56 -6.50 0.58 8.19
N GLU A 57 -6.62 -0.76 8.29
CA GLU A 57 -5.67 -1.59 9.03
C GLU A 57 -4.29 -1.56 8.37
N ILE A 58 -4.25 -1.64 7.04
CA ILE A 58 -3.00 -1.54 6.28
C ILE A 58 -2.37 -0.16 6.42
N VAL A 59 -3.16 0.92 6.33
CA VAL A 59 -2.66 2.29 6.56
C VAL A 59 -2.07 2.44 7.96
N ASN A 60 -2.77 1.95 8.97
CA ASN A 60 -2.29 2.02 10.36
C ASN A 60 -1.00 1.21 10.56
N GLY A 61 -0.93 0.00 10.01
CA GLY A 61 0.26 -0.85 10.11
C GLY A 61 1.47 -0.28 9.37
N LEU A 62 1.26 0.33 8.19
CA LEU A 62 2.30 1.04 7.46
C LEU A 62 2.81 2.26 8.25
N ASN A 63 1.92 3.08 8.80
CA ASN A 63 2.31 4.25 9.59
C ASN A 63 3.03 3.85 10.89
N ALA A 64 2.69 2.71 11.48
CA ALA A 64 3.38 2.18 12.65
C ALA A 64 4.77 1.61 12.30
N LYS A 65 4.91 0.92 11.16
CA LYS A 65 6.19 0.37 10.68
C LYS A 65 7.13 1.46 10.17
N TYR A 66 6.57 2.50 9.56
CA TYR A 66 7.27 3.62 8.96
C TYR A 66 6.82 4.92 9.64
N ILE A 67 7.05 5.02 10.95
CA ILE A 67 6.96 6.33 11.62
C ILE A 67 8.07 7.18 10.98
N PRO A 68 7.78 8.35 10.41
CA PRO A 68 8.82 9.21 9.89
C PRO A 68 9.82 9.49 11.02
N ALA A 69 11.11 9.31 10.75
CA ALA A 69 12.20 9.55 11.70
C ALA A 69 12.31 11.03 12.16
N THR A 70 11.28 11.84 12.00
CA THR A 70 11.25 13.28 12.19
C THR A 70 9.99 13.73 12.92
N LYS A 71 9.88 13.34 14.19
CA LYS A 71 9.33 14.23 15.23
C LYS A 71 10.39 14.41 16.32
N LYS A 72 11.39 15.23 16.03
CA LYS A 72 12.20 15.97 16.99
C LYS A 72 12.68 17.26 16.34
#